data_AF-A0A7J8Y430-F1
#
_entry.id   AF-A0A7J8Y430-F1
#
_cell.length_a   1.000
_cell.length_b   1.000
_cell.length_c   1.000
_cell.angle_alpha   90.00
_cell.angle_beta   90.00
_cell.angle_gamma   90.00
#
_symmetry.space_group_name_H-M   'P 1'
#
loop_
_entity.id
_entity.type
_entity.pdbx_description
1 polymer ?
#
loop_
_entity_poly.entity_id
_entity_poly.type
_entity_poly.pdbx_seq_one_letter_code
_entity_poly.pdbx_strand_id
1 'polypeptide(L)'
;MTSKLDRRYSALVEVQACGSIVTEEQPHAMLIPLEYFLMGFGLYRSTLSVSRRSPLSPTCISPELLSPESMGLKLKPIKTRIS
;
A
#
# COMPACT_ATOMS: atom_id res chain seq x y z
N MET A 1 -28.91 -11.29 -9.38
CA MET A 1 -27.50 -11.04 -9.72
C MET A 1 -26.58 -12.06 -9.06
N THR A 2 -26.71 -12.29 -7.76
CA THR A 2 -25.89 -13.24 -6.98
C THR A 2 -26.00 -14.71 -7.40
N SER A 3 -27.13 -15.14 -7.99
CA SER A 3 -27.34 -16.53 -8.43
C SER A 3 -26.46 -16.97 -9.61
N LYS A 4 -25.84 -16.03 -10.33
CA LYS A 4 -24.91 -16.32 -11.44
C LYS A 4 -23.44 -16.37 -11.01
N LEU A 5 -23.12 -16.01 -9.76
CA LEU A 5 -21.75 -15.95 -9.27
C LEU A 5 -21.45 -17.17 -8.38
N ASP A 6 -20.31 -17.83 -8.62
CA ASP A 6 -19.86 -18.92 -7.75
C ASP A 6 -19.37 -18.31 -6.42
N ARG A 7 -20.07 -18.64 -5.34
CA ARG A 7 -19.77 -18.17 -3.98
C ARG A 7 -18.38 -18.56 -3.49
N ARG A 8 -17.74 -19.57 -4.09
CA ARG A 8 -16.36 -19.95 -3.76
C ARG A 8 -15.34 -18.91 -4.23
N TYR A 9 -15.68 -18.14 -5.27
CA TYR A 9 -14.75 -17.23 -5.94
C TYR A 9 -15.26 -15.79 -6.02
N SER A 10 -16.38 -15.49 -5.37
CA SER A 10 -17.02 -14.18 -5.46
C SER A 10 -17.55 -13.74 -4.11
N ALA A 11 -17.33 -12.47 -3.78
CA ALA A 11 -17.93 -11.79 -2.64
C ALA A 11 -18.75 -10.60 -3.17
N LEU A 12 -19.91 -10.35 -2.56
CA LEU A 12 -20.72 -9.17 -2.84
C LEU A 12 -20.72 -8.30 -1.59
N VAL A 13 -20.34 -7.04 -1.75
CA VAL A 13 -20.23 -6.07 -0.67
C VAL A 13 -21.11 -4.88 -1.00
N GLU A 14 -21.98 -4.52 -0.07
CA GLU A 14 -22.81 -3.33 -0.16
C GLU A 14 -22.12 -2.19 0.61
N VAL A 15 -21.90 -1.07 -0.07
CA VAL A 15 -21.31 0.13 0.53
C VAL A 15 -22.42 1.14 0.76
N GLN A 16 -22.66 1.47 2.03
CA GLN A 16 -23.71 2.40 2.41
C GLN A 16 -23.36 3.83 1.98
N ALA A 17 -24.39 4.62 1.64
CA ALA A 17 -24.25 6.02 1.22
C ALA A 17 -23.28 6.25 0.06
N CYS A 18 -23.18 5.28 -0.85
CA CYS A 18 -22.39 5.36 -2.07
C CYS A 18 -23.32 5.28 -3.29
N GLY A 19 -23.07 6.09 -4.30
CA GLY A 19 -23.75 6.03 -5.59
C GLY A 19 -23.17 4.95 -6.50
N SER A 20 -22.89 5.32 -7.75
CA SER A 20 -22.53 4.39 -8.81
C SER A 20 -21.06 3.97 -8.81
N ILE A 21 -20.15 4.80 -8.30
CA ILE A 21 -18.70 4.60 -8.46
C ILE A 21 -18.02 4.63 -7.09
N VAL A 22 -18.06 3.48 -6.41
CA VAL A 22 -17.46 3.28 -5.07
C VAL A 22 -15.99 3.70 -5.02
N THR A 23 -15.24 3.47 -6.10
CA THR A 23 -13.82 3.82 -6.16
C THR A 23 -13.56 5.33 -6.18
N GLU A 24 -14.53 6.16 -6.59
CA GLU A 24 -14.40 7.62 -6.55
C GLU A 24 -15.11 8.22 -5.34
N GLU A 25 -16.30 7.74 -5.00
CA GLU A 25 -17.11 8.30 -3.91
C GLU A 25 -16.63 7.84 -2.53
N GLN A 26 -16.23 6.57 -2.38
CA GLN A 26 -15.77 5.99 -1.12
C GLN A 26 -14.61 5.00 -1.32
N PRO A 27 -13.45 5.44 -1.83
CA PRO A 27 -12.31 4.55 -2.10
C PRO A 27 -11.85 3.76 -0.86
N HIS A 28 -11.94 4.35 0.33
CA HIS A 28 -11.55 3.71 1.58
C HIS A 28 -12.44 2.50 1.94
N ALA A 29 -13.72 2.52 1.54
CA ALA A 29 -14.65 1.42 1.79
C ALA A 29 -14.25 0.13 1.07
N MET A 30 -13.39 0.22 0.04
CA MET A 30 -12.89 -0.94 -0.70
C MET A 30 -11.72 -1.65 -0.01
N LEU A 31 -10.99 -0.98 0.89
CA LEU A 31 -9.74 -1.50 1.47
C LEU A 31 -9.96 -2.81 2.23
N ILE A 32 -10.89 -2.81 3.18
CA ILE A 32 -11.18 -3.97 4.03
C ILE A 32 -11.75 -5.15 3.21
N PRO A 33 -12.77 -4.95 2.35
CA PRO A 33 -13.25 -6.01 1.46
C PRO A 33 -12.16 -6.67 0.60
N LEU A 34 -11.26 -5.87 0.03
CA LEU A 34 -10.22 -6.37 -0.86
C LEU A 34 -9.18 -7.18 -0.09
N GLU A 35 -8.80 -6.71 1.11
CA GLU A 35 -7.87 -7.41 2.00
C GLU A 35 -8.40 -8.79 2.41
N TYR A 36 -9.65 -8.86 2.92
CA TYR A 36 -10.26 -10.13 3.30
C TYR A 36 -10.44 -11.07 2.11
N PHE A 37 -10.83 -10.54 0.94
CA PHE A 37 -10.98 -11.34 -0.26
C PHE A 37 -9.64 -11.97 -0.67
N LEU A 38 -8.58 -11.18 -0.76
CA LEU A 38 -7.24 -11.66 -1.09
C LEU A 38 -6.66 -12.61 -0.03
N MET A 39 -6.98 -12.39 1.25
CA MET A 39 -6.59 -13.30 2.34
C MET A 39 -7.26 -14.67 2.21
N GLY A 40 -8.52 -14.73 1.77
CA GLY A 40 -9.22 -15.98 1.47
C GLY A 40 -8.54 -16.82 0.37
N PHE A 41 -7.81 -16.17 -0.56
CA PHE A 41 -7.00 -16.82 -1.59
C PHE A 41 -5.54 -17.06 -1.19
N GLY A 42 -5.12 -16.63 0.01
CA GLY A 42 -3.71 -16.68 0.42
C GLY A 42 -2.79 -15.75 -0.38
N LEU A 43 -3.35 -14.80 -1.15
CA LEU A 43 -2.60 -13.82 -1.93
C LEU A 43 -2.20 -12.60 -1.09
N TYR A 44 -2.90 -12.36 0.01
CA TYR A 44 -2.53 -11.33 0.96
C TYR A 44 -1.27 -11.75 1.73
N ARG A 45 -0.15 -11.14 1.36
CA ARG A 45 1.06 -11.07 2.17
C ARG A 45 1.02 -9.75 2.91
N SER A 46 0.98 -9.80 4.25
CA SER A 46 1.19 -8.59 5.05
C SER A 46 2.50 -7.94 4.58
N THR A 47 2.38 -6.76 3.99
CA THR A 47 3.49 -5.96 3.44
C THR A 47 4.33 -5.32 4.55
N LEU A 48 4.23 -5.82 5.79
CA LEU A 48 5.28 -5.74 6.79
C LEU A 48 6.51 -6.58 6.37
N SER A 49 6.96 -6.38 5.13
CA SER A 49 8.33 -6.59 4.72
C SER A 49 9.12 -5.27 4.78
N VAL A 50 8.71 -4.32 5.64
CA VAL A 50 9.73 -3.74 6.50
C VAL A 50 10.18 -4.93 7.32
N SER A 51 11.37 -5.47 7.02
CA SER A 51 12.02 -6.44 7.89
C SER A 51 11.73 -6.06 9.35
N ARG A 52 11.44 -7.04 10.23
CA ARG A 52 11.42 -6.83 11.69
C ARG A 52 12.84 -6.46 12.17
N ARG A 53 13.39 -5.36 11.66
CA ARG A 53 14.52 -4.70 12.26
C ARG A 53 13.90 -3.83 13.34
N SER A 54 14.19 -4.25 14.56
CA SER A 54 14.01 -3.45 15.76
C SER A 54 14.39 -1.98 15.47
N PRO A 55 13.75 -0.99 16.12
CA PRO A 55 14.23 0.40 16.08
C PRO A 55 15.70 0.56 16.56
N LEU A 56 16.29 -0.50 17.12
CA LEU A 56 17.71 -0.61 17.52
C LEU A 56 18.55 -1.50 16.58
N SER A 57 18.01 -2.04 15.50
CA SER A 57 18.80 -2.79 14.53
C SER A 57 19.55 -1.79 13.64
N PRO A 58 20.90 -1.74 13.71
CA PRO A 58 21.65 -0.82 12.88
C PRO A 58 21.36 -1.12 11.41
N THR A 59 21.01 -0.09 10.65
CA THR A 59 21.08 -0.16 9.19
C THR A 59 22.48 -0.64 8.86
N CYS A 60 22.61 -1.82 8.26
CA CYS A 60 23.91 -2.41 7.85
C CYS A 60 24.58 -1.63 6.71
N ILE A 61 24.16 -0.38 6.49
CA ILE A 61 24.59 0.54 5.45
C ILE A 61 25.00 1.79 6.22
N SER A 62 26.25 2.22 6.04
CA SER A 62 26.75 3.40 6.73
C SER A 62 25.99 4.65 6.22
N PRO A 63 25.64 5.60 7.10
CA PRO A 63 24.89 6.80 6.70
C PRO A 63 25.54 7.57 5.56
N GLU A 64 26.87 7.51 5.47
CA GLU A 64 27.68 8.16 4.45
C GLU A 64 27.37 7.62 3.06
N LEU A 65 26.94 6.35 2.91
CA LEU A 65 26.56 5.75 1.62
C LEU A 65 25.22 6.26 1.08
N LEU A 66 24.40 6.88 1.93
CA LEU A 66 23.13 7.49 1.55
C LEU A 66 23.29 8.95 1.11
N SER A 67 24.50 9.50 1.22
CA SER A 67 24.78 10.86 0.76
C SER A 67 24.72 10.92 -0.77
N PRO A 68 24.21 12.01 -1.36
CA PRO A 68 24.29 12.22 -2.81
C PRO A 68 25.73 12.15 -3.32
N GLU A 69 26.68 12.67 -2.54
CA GLU A 69 28.11 12.70 -2.86
C GLU A 69 28.69 11.29 -3.00
N SER A 70 28.39 10.39 -2.05
CA SER A 70 28.85 8.99 -2.11
C SER A 70 28.21 8.20 -3.24
N MET A 71 26.99 8.57 -3.64
CA MET A 71 26.31 7.96 -4.80
C MET A 71 26.81 8.53 -6.14
N GLY A 72 27.78 9.45 -6.13
CA GLY A 72 28.29 10.11 -7.35
C GLY A 72 27.28 11.07 -7.98
N LEU A 73 26.26 11.49 -7.23
CA LEU A 73 25.22 12.40 -7.70
C LEU A 73 25.63 13.84 -7.44
N LYS A 74 25.82 14.62 -8.50
CA LYS A 74 26.03 16.07 -8.40
C LYS A 74 24.69 16.81 -8.42
N LEU A 75 23.97 16.76 -7.30
CA LEU A 75 22.70 17.45 -7.16
C LEU A 75 22.91 18.96 -7.07
N LYS A 76 22.20 19.73 -7.89
CA LYS A 76 22.06 21.17 -7.68
C LYS A 76 20.87 21.39 -6.75
N PRO A 77 20.97 22.30 -5.75
CA PRO A 77 19.81 22.68 -4.96
C PRO A 77 18.66 23.10 -5.87
N ILE A 78 17.55 22.37 -5.81
CA ILE A 78 16.33 22.78 -6.48
C ILE A 78 15.69 23.85 -5.59
N LYS A 79 15.41 25.02 -6.17
CA LYS A 79 14.68 26.06 -5.46
C LYS A 79 13.23 25.62 -5.31
N THR A 80 12.96 24.86 -4.27
CA THR A 80 11.60 24.55 -3.86
C THR A 80 11.00 25.83 -3.27
N ARG A 81 9.77 26.17 -3.68
CA ARG A 81 9.02 27.19 -2.95
C ARG A 81 8.55 26.54 -1.65
N ILE A 82 9.28 26.75 -0.57
CA ILE A 82 8.81 26.42 0.78
C ILE A 82 8.70 27.75 1.51
N SER A 83 7.44 28.16 1.74
CA SER A 83 6.92 29.27 2.55
C SER A 83 7.70 30.59 2.55
#